data_AF-A0A8B6CWU2-F1
#
_entry.id   AF-A0A8B6CWU2-F1
#
_cell.length_a   1.000
_cell.length_b   1.000
_cell.length_c   1.000
_cell.angle_alpha   90.00
_cell.angle_beta   90.00
_cell.angle_gamma   90.00
#
_symmetry.space_group_name_H-M   'P 1'
#
loop_
_entity.id
_entity.type
_entity.pdbx_description
1 polymer ?
#
loop_
_entity_poly.entity_id
_entity_poly.type
_entity_poly.pdbx_seq_one_letter_code
_entity_poly.pdbx_strand_id
1 'polypeptide(L)'
;MTHVSTDRGEQASDISPEEENYLRIAHLLMRVAPSAVRVRFNTEFSPGGLKIVLNRARSSTLETLKKRRIINQAQWDLLFPKS
;
A
#
# COMPACT_ATOMS: atom_id res chain seq x y z
N MET A 1 7.95 -5.16 -49.26
CA MET A 1 6.84 -4.94 -48.31
C MET A 1 7.25 -5.51 -46.97
N THR A 2 7.84 -4.68 -46.12
CA THR A 2 8.16 -5.03 -44.72
C THR A 2 7.15 -4.31 -43.85
N HIS A 3 6.15 -5.04 -43.37
CA HIS A 3 5.28 -4.55 -42.30
C HIS A 3 6.01 -4.78 -40.97
N VAL A 4 6.61 -3.71 -40.44
CA VAL A 4 6.90 -3.61 -39.01
C VAL A 4 5.72 -2.87 -38.39
N SER A 5 4.79 -3.65 -37.83
CA SER A 5 3.82 -3.12 -36.88
C SER A 5 4.49 -3.10 -35.52
N THR A 6 5.02 -1.95 -35.14
CA THR A 6 5.30 -1.65 -33.74
C THR A 6 3.97 -1.29 -33.09
N ASP A 7 3.25 -2.32 -32.64
CA ASP A 7 2.22 -2.15 -31.62
C ASP A 7 2.97 -1.97 -30.29
N ARG A 8 3.32 -0.72 -29.98
CA ARG A 8 3.85 -0.35 -28.68
C ARG A 8 2.66 -0.35 -27.74
N GLY A 9 2.42 -1.50 -27.13
CA GLY A 9 1.48 -1.64 -26.03
C GLY A 9 1.84 -0.67 -24.90
N GLU A 10 1.18 0.48 -24.88
CA GLU A 10 0.83 1.14 -23.62
C GLU A 10 -0.36 0.36 -23.05
N GLN A 11 -0.07 -0.81 -22.47
CA GLN A 11 -0.89 -1.26 -21.36
C GLN A 11 -0.69 -0.24 -20.25
N ALA A 12 -1.56 0.78 -20.23
CA ALA A 12 -1.91 1.41 -18.97
C ALA A 12 -2.39 0.26 -18.08
N SER A 13 -1.51 -0.15 -17.15
CA SER A 13 -1.86 -1.09 -16.10
C SER A 13 -3.21 -0.68 -15.55
N ASP A 14 -4.18 -1.57 -15.63
CA ASP A 14 -5.52 -1.38 -15.05
C ASP A 14 -5.35 -1.33 -13.54
N ILE A 15 -4.91 -0.17 -13.04
CA ILE A 15 -4.68 0.06 -11.62
C ILE A 15 -6.05 0.03 -10.95
N SER A 16 -6.20 -0.86 -9.99
CA SER A 16 -7.43 -0.93 -9.20
C SER A 16 -7.68 0.42 -8.50
N PRO A 17 -8.93 0.77 -8.19
CA PRO A 17 -9.24 1.97 -7.40
C PRO A 17 -8.44 2.04 -6.09
N GLU A 18 -8.13 0.89 -5.49
CA GLU A 18 -7.29 0.78 -4.31
C GLU A 18 -5.83 1.18 -4.58
N GLU A 19 -5.25 0.71 -5.69
CA GLU A 19 -3.89 1.09 -6.11
C GLU A 19 -3.80 2.56 -6.48
N GLU A 20 -4.81 3.09 -7.18
CA GLU A 20 -4.89 4.52 -7.49
C GLU A 20 -4.94 5.36 -6.21
N ASN A 21 -5.77 4.97 -5.24
CA ASN A 21 -5.87 5.65 -3.95
C ASN A 21 -4.56 5.58 -3.16
N TYR A 22 -3.88 4.43 -3.18
CA TYR A 22 -2.56 4.28 -2.58
C TYR A 22 -1.55 5.26 -3.20
N LEU A 23 -1.48 5.32 -4.54
CA LEU A 23 -0.59 6.22 -5.26
C LEU A 23 -0.88 7.70 -4.95
N ARG A 24 -2.16 8.07 -4.86
CA ARG A 24 -2.59 9.43 -4.47
C ARG A 24 -2.11 9.78 -3.06
N ILE A 25 -2.27 8.88 -2.09
CA ILE A 25 -1.80 9.08 -0.71
C ILE A 25 -0.27 9.16 -0.67
N ALA A 26 0.43 8.26 -1.35
CA ALA A 26 1.89 8.26 -1.40
C ALA A 26 2.43 9.57 -2.02
N HIS A 27 1.84 10.01 -3.13
CA HIS A 27 2.20 11.27 -3.78
C HIS A 27 1.92 12.47 -2.87
N LEU A 28 0.75 12.51 -2.23
CA LEU A 28 0.39 13.53 -1.26
C LEU A 28 1.44 13.61 -0.15
N LEU A 29 1.77 12.48 0.48
CA LEU A 29 2.71 12.43 1.61
C LEU A 29 4.15 12.76 1.20
N MET A 30 4.61 12.29 0.04
CA MET A 30 6.01 12.46 -0.36
C MET A 30 6.28 13.83 -0.98
N ARG A 31 5.42 14.30 -1.89
CA ARG A 31 5.71 15.45 -2.76
C ARG A 31 4.97 16.72 -2.38
N VAL A 32 3.76 16.62 -1.85
CA VAL A 32 2.87 17.77 -1.64
C VAL A 32 2.74 18.16 -0.15
N ALA A 33 2.84 17.19 0.75
CA ALA A 33 2.56 17.40 2.16
C ALA A 33 3.58 18.35 2.81
N PRO A 34 3.10 19.36 3.57
CA PRO A 34 3.96 20.18 4.42
C PRO A 34 4.76 19.33 5.41
N SER A 35 5.95 19.81 5.80
CA SER A 35 6.82 19.07 6.72
C SER A 35 6.15 18.69 8.03
N ALA A 36 5.23 19.51 8.56
CA ALA A 36 4.45 19.19 9.76
C ALA A 36 3.56 17.94 9.60
N VAL A 37 2.97 17.73 8.42
CA VAL A 37 2.14 16.55 8.13
C VAL A 37 3.02 15.31 8.04
N ARG A 38 4.17 15.40 7.36
CA ARG A 38 5.14 14.30 7.29
C ARG A 38 5.68 13.92 8.67
N VAL A 39 5.97 14.90 9.52
CA VAL A 39 6.43 14.66 10.91
C VAL A 39 5.34 13.99 11.74
N ARG A 40 4.10 14.46 11.67
CA ARG A 40 2.97 13.82 12.37
C ARG A 40 2.73 12.39 11.88
N PHE A 41 2.71 12.19 10.57
CA PHE A 41 2.56 10.86 9.97
C PHE A 41 3.69 9.93 10.41
N ASN A 42 4.95 10.38 10.36
CA ASN A 42 6.08 9.60 10.86
C ASN A 42 6.01 9.38 12.37
N THR A 43 5.39 10.25 13.16
CA THR A 43 5.21 10.04 14.60
C THR A 43 4.17 8.95 14.86
N GLU A 44 3.03 9.01 14.18
CA GLU A 44 1.94 8.04 14.34
C GLU A 44 2.28 6.67 13.73
N PHE A 45 2.95 6.66 12.58
CA PHE A 45 3.27 5.46 11.80
C PHE A 45 4.79 5.24 11.70
N SER A 46 5.57 5.68 12.69
CA SER A 46 7.02 5.42 12.72
C SER A 46 7.29 3.92 12.56
N PRO A 47 8.41 3.51 11.93
CA PRO A 47 8.78 2.10 11.88
C PRO A 47 8.78 1.42 13.27
N GLY A 48 9.16 2.14 14.33
CA GLY A 48 9.11 1.65 15.71
C GLY A 48 7.69 1.56 16.29
N GLY A 49 6.79 2.46 15.91
CA GLY A 49 5.37 2.46 16.30
C GLY A 49 4.48 1.58 15.43
N LEU A 50 4.98 1.15 14.26
CA LEU A 50 4.21 0.41 13.26
C LEU A 50 3.64 -0.88 13.82
N LYS A 51 4.39 -1.59 14.68
CA LYS A 51 3.91 -2.81 15.35
C LYS A 51 2.69 -2.52 16.25
N ILE A 52 2.66 -1.38 16.93
CA ILE A 52 1.53 -0.99 17.80
C ILE A 52 0.31 -0.68 16.95
N VAL A 53 0.49 0.08 15.86
CA VAL A 53 -0.59 0.42 14.93
C VAL A 53 -1.15 -0.85 14.28
N LEU A 54 -0.29 -1.74 13.79
CA LEU A 54 -0.69 -3.01 13.19
C LEU A 54 -1.41 -3.90 14.20
N ASN A 55 -0.94 -3.98 15.45
CA ASN A 55 -1.62 -4.76 16.50
C ASN A 55 -2.99 -4.17 16.87
N ARG A 56 -3.16 -2.84 16.86
CA ARG A 56 -4.48 -2.20 17.04
C ARG A 56 -5.41 -2.49 15.87
N ALA A 57 -4.91 -2.42 14.64
CA ALA A 57 -5.68 -2.71 13.42
C ALA A 57 -5.93 -4.22 13.21
N ARG A 58 -5.17 -5.08 13.88
CA ARG A 58 -5.25 -6.53 13.78
C ARG A 58 -6.64 -7.04 14.16
N SER A 59 -7.22 -6.52 15.24
CA SER A 59 -8.39 -7.11 15.90
C SER A 59 -9.71 -6.99 15.13
N SER A 60 -9.80 -6.15 14.10
CA SER A 60 -11.05 -5.99 13.33
C SER A 60 -10.81 -6.01 11.83
N THR A 61 -10.09 -5.04 11.29
CA THR A 61 -9.96 -4.84 9.85
C THR A 61 -9.06 -5.89 9.21
N LEU A 62 -7.84 -6.10 9.73
CA LEU A 62 -6.88 -7.00 9.07
C LEU A 62 -7.31 -8.47 9.14
N GLU A 63 -7.82 -8.95 10.28
CA GLU A 63 -8.38 -10.32 10.39
C GLU A 63 -9.58 -10.52 9.47
N THR A 64 -10.46 -9.51 9.32
CA THR A 64 -11.59 -9.58 8.37
C THR A 64 -11.10 -9.70 6.93
N LEU A 65 -10.11 -8.90 6.55
CA LEU A 65 -9.50 -8.95 5.21
C LEU A 65 -8.79 -10.28 4.96
N LYS A 66 -8.14 -10.86 5.97
CA LYS A 66 -7.55 -12.21 5.91
C LYS A 66 -8.62 -13.27 5.68
N LYS A 67 -9.71 -13.24 6.45
CA LYS A 67 -10.84 -14.20 6.29
C LYS A 67 -11.48 -14.10 4.91
N ARG A 68 -11.58 -12.89 4.35
CA ARG A 68 -12.07 -12.65 2.99
C ARG A 68 -11.05 -12.98 1.89
N ARG A 69 -9.85 -13.47 2.25
CA ARG A 69 -8.72 -13.76 1.35
C ARG A 69 -8.23 -12.57 0.52
N ILE A 70 -8.54 -11.35 0.96
CA ILE A 70 -8.00 -10.12 0.38
C ILE A 70 -6.54 -9.97 0.77
N ILE A 71 -6.21 -10.29 2.03
CA ILE A 71 -4.83 -10.44 2.49
C ILE A 71 -4.49 -11.92 2.46
N ASN A 72 -3.49 -12.30 1.66
CA ASN A 72 -3.01 -13.67 1.60
C ASN A 72 -1.99 -13.97 2.73
N GLN A 73 -1.62 -15.24 2.89
CA GLN A 73 -0.74 -15.66 3.98
C GLN A 73 0.66 -15.04 3.91
N ALA A 74 1.22 -14.86 2.71
CA ALA A 74 2.52 -14.21 2.54
C ALA A 74 2.50 -12.73 2.96
N GLN A 75 1.46 -11.99 2.54
CA GLN A 75 1.24 -10.61 2.98
C GLN A 75 0.99 -10.52 4.49
N TRP A 76 0.28 -11.49 5.06
CA TRP A 76 0.05 -11.57 6.50
C TRP A 76 1.35 -11.76 7.28
N ASP A 77 2.24 -12.61 6.80
CA ASP A 77 3.54 -12.88 7.45
C ASP A 77 4.50 -11.68 7.32
N LEU A 78 4.35 -10.84 6.30
CA LEU A 78 5.05 -9.55 6.21
C LEU A 78 4.54 -8.55 7.26
N LEU A 79 3.23 -8.49 7.48
CA LEU A 79 2.61 -7.61 8.49
C LEU A 79 2.88 -8.09 9.92
N PHE A 80 2.95 -9.41 10.12
CA PHE A 80 3.13 -10.04 11.42
C PHE A 80 4.18 -11.16 11.35
N PRO A 81 5.48 -10.81 11.33
CA PRO A 81 6.55 -11.80 11.32
C PRO A 81 6.45 -12.70 12.55
N LYS A 82 6.70 -14.01 12.37
CA LYS A 82 6.88 -14.92 13.50
C LYS A 82 8.18 -14.55 14.20
N SER A 83 8.11 -14.28 15.51
CA SER A 83 9.29 -14.04 16.36
C SER A 83 10.22 -15.25 16.37
#